data_AF-H1LZQ9-F1
#
_entry.id   AF-H1LZQ9-F1
#
_cell.length_a   1.000
_cell.length_b   1.000
_cell.length_c   1.000
_cell.angle_alpha   90.00
_cell.angle_beta   90.00
_cell.angle_gamma   90.00
#
_symmetry.space_group_name_H-M   'P 1'
#
loop_
_entity.id
_entity.type
_entity.pdbx_description
1 polymer ?
#
loop_
_entity_poly.entity_id
_entity_poly.type
_entity_poly.pdbx_seq_one_letter_code
_entity_poly.pdbx_strand_id
1 'polypeptide(L)'
;MKCFIRDYPNINLKIKIAGKKYHDRYIVVDYGTENESFYLCGASSKDAGNKISRITKIEETSKDMYNAMFGKMLNNETLKI
;
A
#
# COMPACT_ATOMS: atom_id res chain seq x y z
N MET A 1 6.52 -10.49 3.87
CA MET A 1 6.17 -10.48 2.42
C MET A 1 6.50 -11.79 1.70
N LYS A 2 7.70 -12.39 1.89
CA LYS A 2 8.08 -13.66 1.21
C LYS A 2 7.09 -14.82 1.40
N CYS A 3 6.38 -14.89 2.53
CA CYS A 3 5.41 -15.95 2.78
C CYS A 3 4.15 -15.82 1.89
N PHE A 4 3.66 -14.62 1.57
CA PHE A 4 2.40 -14.46 0.85
C PHE A 4 2.48 -14.94 -0.60
N ILE A 5 3.56 -14.63 -1.33
CA ILE A 5 3.74 -15.12 -2.71
C ILE A 5 3.89 -16.65 -2.73
N ARG A 6 4.55 -17.22 -1.72
CA ARG A 6 4.70 -18.67 -1.59
C ARG A 6 3.36 -19.36 -1.33
N ASP A 7 2.55 -18.77 -0.45
CA ASP A 7 1.29 -19.37 -0.03
C ASP A 7 0.17 -19.15 -1.09
N TYR A 8 0.35 -18.19 -2.01
CA TYR A 8 -0.56 -17.89 -3.13
C TYR A 8 0.17 -17.74 -4.48
N PRO A 9 0.74 -18.82 -5.05
CA PRO A 9 1.58 -18.75 -6.25
C PRO A 9 0.82 -18.36 -7.52
N ASN A 10 -0.50 -18.52 -7.54
CA ASN A 10 -1.35 -18.18 -8.70
C ASN A 10 -1.71 -16.70 -8.77
N ILE A 11 -1.35 -15.90 -7.76
CA ILE A 11 -1.59 -14.45 -7.75
C ILE A 11 -0.38 -13.76 -8.37
N ASN A 12 -0.55 -13.17 -9.55
CA ASN A 12 0.50 -12.41 -10.21
C ASN A 12 0.74 -11.10 -9.46
N LEU A 13 1.77 -11.06 -8.62
CA LEU A 13 2.05 -9.96 -7.70
C LEU A 13 3.42 -9.35 -8.02
N LYS A 14 3.42 -8.17 -8.65
CA LYS A 14 4.66 -7.44 -8.99
C LYS A 14 5.10 -6.60 -7.80
N ILE A 15 6.08 -7.08 -7.03
CA ILE A 15 6.66 -6.31 -5.93
C ILE A 15 7.66 -5.28 -6.49
N LYS A 16 7.46 -4.01 -6.13
CA LYS A 16 8.41 -2.92 -6.41
C LYS A 16 8.82 -2.28 -5.08
N ILE A 17 10.12 -2.03 -4.88
CA ILE A 17 10.66 -1.54 -3.60
C ILE A 17 10.90 -0.04 -3.68
N ALA A 18 10.13 0.74 -2.93
CA ALA A 18 10.19 2.21 -2.91
C ALA A 18 11.22 2.81 -1.93
N GLY A 19 12.36 2.14 -1.74
CA GLY A 19 13.50 2.69 -0.98
C GLY A 19 13.23 3.05 0.49
N LYS A 20 12.29 2.38 1.17
CA LYS A 20 11.91 2.64 2.59
C LYS A 20 11.50 4.09 2.89
N LYS A 21 11.00 4.84 1.91
CA LYS A 21 10.61 6.25 2.09
C LYS A 21 9.45 6.45 3.07
N TYR A 22 8.62 5.43 3.28
CA TYR A 22 7.46 5.48 4.17
C TYR A 22 7.52 4.32 5.18
N HIS A 23 7.20 4.63 6.44
CA HIS A 23 7.17 3.67 7.53
C HIS A 23 5.83 2.94 7.60
N ASP A 24 4.75 3.62 7.21
CA ASP A 24 3.41 3.05 7.18
C ASP A 24 3.17 2.19 5.94
N ARG A 25 2.25 1.24 6.10
CA ARG A 25 1.83 0.31 5.04
C ARG A 25 0.47 0.72 4.54
N TYR A 26 0.33 0.83 3.22
CA TYR A 26 -0.93 1.20 2.58
C TYR A 26 -1.30 0.17 1.52
N ILE A 27 -2.61 -0.01 1.32
CA ILE A 27 -3.17 -0.76 0.20
C ILE A 27 -3.98 0.22 -0.63
N VAL A 28 -3.76 0.19 -1.93
CA VAL A 28 -4.56 0.93 -2.90
C VAL A 28 -5.16 -0.06 -3.88
N VAL A 29 -6.46 0.07 -4.11
CA VAL A 29 -7.20 -0.72 -5.08
C VAL A 29 -7.70 0.23 -6.16
N ASP A 30 -7.58 -0.21 -7.42
CA ASP A 30 -8.03 0.52 -8.62
C ASP A 30 -7.52 1.97 -8.70
N TYR A 31 -6.23 2.18 -8.36
CA TYR A 31 -5.59 3.50 -8.35
C TYR A 31 -5.75 4.24 -9.68
N GLY A 32 -6.16 5.51 -9.62
CA GLY A 32 -6.36 6.34 -10.82
C GLY A 32 -7.68 6.09 -11.55
N THR A 33 -8.58 5.31 -10.96
CA THR A 33 -9.97 5.14 -11.44
C THR A 33 -10.96 5.82 -10.50
N GLU A 34 -12.19 6.01 -10.94
CA GLU A 34 -13.30 6.51 -10.13
C GLU A 34 -13.62 5.61 -8.90
N ASN A 35 -13.31 4.31 -9.00
CA ASN A 35 -13.55 3.32 -7.94
C ASN A 35 -12.38 3.17 -6.95
N GLU A 36 -11.37 4.05 -7.06
CA GLU A 36 -10.17 3.92 -6.24
C GLU A 36 -10.49 3.91 -4.74
N SER A 37 -9.77 3.08 -4.00
CA SER A 37 -9.94 2.95 -2.56
C SER A 37 -8.60 2.79 -1.87
N PHE A 38 -8.41 3.56 -0.80
CA PHE A 38 -7.18 3.58 -0.01
C PHE A 38 -7.41 2.97 1.36
N TYR A 39 -6.45 2.20 1.84
CA TYR A 39 -6.51 1.56 3.15
C TYR A 39 -5.18 1.73 3.89
N LEU A 40 -5.24 2.13 5.15
CA LEU A 40 -4.10 2.16 6.06
C LEU A 40 -4.01 0.82 6.79
N CYS A 41 -2.85 0.17 6.69
CA CYS A 41 -2.54 -1.05 7.44
C CYS A 41 -1.85 -0.67 8.75
N GLY A 42 -2.67 -0.40 9.77
CA GLY A 42 -2.21 -0.15 11.12
C GLY A 42 -1.46 -1.35 11.68
N ALA A 43 -0.30 -1.08 12.27
CA ALA A 43 0.51 -2.10 12.90
C ALA A 43 0.09 -2.33 14.35
N SER A 44 0.24 -3.55 14.84
CA SER A 44 0.18 -3.81 16.28
C SER A 44 1.40 -3.14 16.94
N SER A 45 1.15 -2.15 17.80
CA SER A 45 2.19 -1.52 18.62
C SER A 45 2.88 -2.51 19.56
N LYS A 46 2.23 -3.64 19.87
CA LYS A 46 2.74 -4.70 20.76
C LYS A 46 3.70 -5.68 20.06
N ASP A 47 3.70 -5.75 18.73
CA ASP A 47 4.53 -6.69 17.96
C ASP A 47 5.67 -6.01 17.18
N ALA A 48 6.10 -4.82 17.62
CA ALA A 48 7.10 -3.99 16.93
C ALA A 48 6.79 -3.78 15.43
N GLY A 49 5.50 -3.80 15.06
CA GLY A 49 5.04 -3.60 13.69
C GLY A 49 4.98 -4.85 12.79
N ASN A 50 5.39 -6.03 13.28
CA ASN A 50 5.46 -7.25 12.47
C ASN A 50 4.10 -7.80 12.03
N LYS A 51 3.03 -7.51 12.78
CA LYS A 51 1.64 -7.91 12.46
C LYS A 51 0.79 -6.70 12.07
N ILE A 52 0.01 -6.82 10.99
CA ILE A 52 -1.08 -5.87 10.70
C ILE A 52 -2.22 -6.21 11.64
N SER A 53 -2.62 -5.28 12.51
CA SER A 53 -3.71 -5.47 13.47
C SER A 53 -5.05 -4.97 12.94
N ARG A 54 -5.01 -3.98 12.03
CA ARG A 54 -6.21 -3.33 11.49
C ARG A 54 -5.94 -2.83 10.09
N ILE A 55 -6.89 -3.06 9.19
CA ILE A 55 -6.96 -2.43 7.88
C ILE A 55 -8.13 -1.45 7.95
N THR A 56 -7.85 -0.15 7.86
CA THR A 56 -8.86 0.90 7.95
C THR A 56 -8.99 1.57 6.59
N LYS A 57 -10.21 1.61 6.03
CA LYS A 57 -10.48 2.38 4.82
C LYS A 57 -10.29 3.86 5.13
N ILE A 58 -9.62 4.56 4.24
CA ILE A 58 -9.43 6.00 4.32
C ILE A 58 -10.68 6.68 3.73
N GLU A 59 -11.16 7.69 4.43
CA GLU A 59 -12.33 8.48 4.03
C GLU A 59 -12.06 9.27 2.75
N GLU A 60 -13.12 9.50 1.97
CA GLU A 60 -13.02 10.18 0.66
C GLU A 60 -12.48 11.60 0.77
N THR A 61 -12.78 12.31 1.86
CA THR A 61 -12.27 13.67 2.12
C THR A 61 -10.74 13.73 2.23
N SER A 62 -10.08 12.59 2.44
CA SER A 62 -8.63 12.49 2.51
C SER A 62 -8.00 11.96 1.22
N LYS A 63 -8.78 11.54 0.21
CA LYS A 63 -8.27 10.91 -1.02
C LYS A 63 -7.22 11.75 -1.73
N ASP A 64 -7.46 13.05 -1.90
CA ASP A 64 -6.56 13.95 -2.64
C ASP A 64 -5.14 13.96 -2.08
N MET A 65 -5.02 13.91 -0.75
CA MET A 65 -3.73 13.84 -0.07
C MET A 65 -2.98 12.54 -0.40
N TYR A 66 -3.69 11.41 -0.36
CA TYR A 66 -3.10 10.11 -0.68
C TYR A 66 -2.80 10.00 -2.18
N ASN A 67 -3.65 10.52 -3.06
CA ASN A 67 -3.40 10.58 -4.49
C ASN A 67 -2.10 11.33 -4.81
N ALA A 68 -1.90 12.51 -4.21
CA ALA A 68 -0.68 13.27 -4.38
C ALA A 68 0.56 12.51 -3.83
N MET A 69 0.41 11.78 -2.73
CA MET A 69 1.47 10.96 -2.14
C MET A 69 1.86 9.80 -3.06
N PHE A 70 0.88 9.03 -3.55
CA PHE A 70 1.12 7.92 -4.48
C PHE A 70 1.65 8.41 -5.83
N GLY A 71 1.15 9.52 -6.36
CA GLY A 71 1.66 10.12 -7.60
C GLY A 71 3.15 10.47 -7.50
N LYS A 72 3.57 11.04 -6.36
CA LYS A 72 5.01 11.29 -6.09
C LYS A 72 5.84 10.01 -6.01
N MET A 73 5.27 8.90 -5.52
CA MET A 73 5.95 7.60 -5.53
C MET A 73 6.08 7.04 -6.95
N LEU A 74 5.02 7.11 -7.75
CA LEU A 74 4.98 6.56 -9.10
C LEU A 74 5.83 7.32 -10.12
N ASN A 75 6.18 8.58 -9.81
CA ASN A 75 7.17 9.33 -10.58
C ASN A 75 8.59 8.72 -10.52
N ASN A 76 8.85 7.77 -9.63
CA ASN A 76 10.05 6.95 -9.70
C ASN A 76 9.93 5.94 -10.86
N GLU A 77 10.84 5.99 -11.83
CA GLU A 77 10.81 5.11 -13.02
C GLU A 77 10.77 3.62 -12.66
N THR A 78 11.39 3.22 -11.54
CA THR A 78 11.34 1.83 -11.06
C THR A 78 9.98 1.43 -10.48
N LEU A 79 9.10 2.40 -10.19
CA LEU A 79 7.80 2.21 -9.53
C LEU A 79 6.60 2.44 -10.47
N LYS A 80 6.75 3.15 -11.60
CA LYS A 80 5.70 3.38 -12.62
C LYS A 80 4.90 2.11 -12.91
N ILE A 81 3.60 2.13 -12.60
CA ILE A 81 2.68 0.98 -12.72
C ILE A 81 2.63 0.51 -14.17
#